data_AF-A0A1B8CP71-F1
#
_entry.id   AF-A0A1B8CP71-F1
#
_cell.length_a   1.000
_cell.length_b   1.000
_cell.length_c   1.000
_cell.angle_alpha   90.00
_cell.angle_beta   90.00
_cell.angle_gamma   90.00
#
_symmetry.space_group_name_H-M   'P 1'
#
loop_
_entity.id
_entity.type
_entity.pdbx_description
1 polymer ?
#
loop_
_entity_poly.entity_id
_entity_poly.type
_entity_poly.pdbx_seq_one_letter_code
_entity_poly.pdbx_strand_id
1 'polypeptide(L)'
;MSSPSDNEEMSPDGIDSIYHIRRAGQILAAGKRKKEAKLKAIEKEYTQRVEKAHTSFQEFLDAHKARVSEAQEAQMDRLKHALHTRQNVEINIWKQLKALEKSRRALAKLLIEVCHARLETTAEIGTTGRVPEKASKL
;
A
#
# COMPACT_ATOMS: atom_id res chain seq x y z
N MET A 1 17.83 -110.64 23.91
CA MET A 1 16.97 -109.93 24.89
C MET A 1 17.84 -108.84 25.50
N SER A 2 17.82 -107.63 24.97
CA SER A 2 16.80 -106.57 25.07
C SER A 2 17.06 -105.67 26.28
N SER A 3 17.73 -104.54 26.03
CA SER A 3 17.53 -103.27 26.74
C SER A 3 17.92 -102.10 25.82
N PRO A 4 16.95 -101.49 25.13
CA PRO A 4 17.00 -100.08 24.73
C PRO A 4 16.48 -99.20 25.87
N SER A 5 16.57 -97.88 25.67
CA SER A 5 15.82 -96.84 26.39
C SER A 5 16.29 -96.47 27.80
N ASP A 6 16.43 -95.20 28.20
CA ASP A 6 16.16 -93.93 27.54
C ASP A 6 17.09 -92.90 28.17
N ASN A 7 17.84 -92.17 27.33
CA ASN A 7 18.23 -90.82 27.71
C ASN A 7 16.94 -90.02 27.68
N GLU A 8 16.25 -89.92 28.81
CA GLU A 8 15.26 -88.88 29.03
C GLU A 8 16.01 -87.54 28.95
N GLU A 9 16.10 -87.01 27.73
CA GLU A 9 16.19 -85.57 27.49
C GLU A 9 15.00 -84.96 28.22
N MET A 10 15.26 -84.50 29.44
CA MET A 10 14.33 -83.71 30.21
C MET A 10 14.13 -82.38 29.47
N SER A 11 13.16 -82.34 28.56
CA SER A 11 12.84 -81.16 27.76
C SER A 11 12.41 -80.01 28.68
N PRO A 12 13.18 -78.90 28.77
CA PRO A 12 12.87 -77.81 29.69
C PRO A 12 11.96 -76.76 29.02
N ASP A 13 10.89 -77.20 28.34
CA ASP A 13 10.22 -76.33 27.34
C ASP A 13 9.00 -75.54 27.91
N GLY A 14 8.45 -75.95 29.05
CA GLY A 14 7.23 -75.34 29.62
C GLY A 14 7.45 -74.04 30.39
N ILE A 15 8.56 -73.93 31.14
CA ILE A 15 8.88 -72.75 31.95
C ILE A 15 9.55 -71.66 31.11
N ASP A 16 10.34 -72.06 30.10
CA ASP A 16 11.03 -71.16 29.18
C ASP A 16 10.03 -70.45 28.24
N SER A 17 9.03 -71.18 27.72
CA SER A 17 8.01 -70.61 26.83
C SER A 17 7.13 -69.53 27.50
N ILE A 18 6.69 -69.71 28.75
CA ILE A 18 5.92 -68.69 29.48
C ILE A 18 6.76 -67.43 29.75
N TYR A 19 8.05 -67.61 30.06
CA TYR A 19 8.98 -66.50 30.23
C TYR A 19 9.16 -65.71 28.92
N HIS A 20 9.36 -66.40 27.79
CA HIS A 20 9.49 -65.77 26.48
C HIS A 20 8.22 -65.03 26.06
N ILE A 21 7.03 -65.58 26.30
CA ILE A 21 5.75 -64.90 26.02
C ILE A 21 5.61 -63.62 26.85
N ARG A 22 5.94 -63.67 28.15
CA ARG A 22 5.91 -62.49 29.02
C ARG A 22 6.90 -61.43 28.55
N ARG A 23 8.11 -61.83 28.17
CA ARG A 23 9.16 -60.93 27.65
C ARG A 23 8.76 -60.31 26.30
N ALA A 24 8.17 -61.09 25.40
CA ALA A 24 7.62 -60.60 24.14
C ALA A 24 6.50 -59.56 24.37
N GLY A 25 5.62 -59.80 25.34
CA GLY A 25 4.58 -58.84 25.75
C GLY A 25 5.17 -57.52 26.27
N GLN A 26 6.22 -57.58 27.08
CA GLN A 26 6.93 -56.38 27.57
C GLN A 26 7.63 -55.61 26.44
N ILE A 27 8.28 -56.31 25.51
CA ILE A 27 8.93 -55.70 24.34
C ILE A 27 7.90 -55.00 23.45
N LEU A 28 6.74 -55.64 23.20
CA LEU A 28 5.66 -55.06 22.41
C LEU A 28 5.06 -53.82 23.08
N ALA A 29 4.84 -53.86 24.40
CA ALA A 29 4.36 -52.71 25.17
C ALA A 29 5.37 -51.54 25.15
N ALA A 30 6.66 -51.83 25.34
CA ALA A 30 7.72 -50.83 25.23
C ALA A 30 7.82 -50.24 23.81
N GLY A 31 7.70 -51.08 22.79
CA GLY A 31 7.65 -50.66 21.38
C GLY A 31 6.48 -49.73 21.08
N LYS A 32 5.27 -50.05 21.58
CA LYS A 32 4.08 -49.20 21.46
C LYS A 32 4.29 -47.84 22.13
N ARG A 33 4.78 -47.81 23.38
CA ARG A 33 5.07 -46.56 24.10
C ARG A 33 6.10 -45.71 23.37
N LYS A 34 7.16 -46.32 22.84
CA LYS A 34 8.19 -45.61 22.06
C LYS A 34 7.62 -45.02 20.77
N LYS A 35 6.76 -45.77 20.07
CA LYS A 35 6.08 -45.28 18.85
C LYS A 35 5.16 -44.10 19.18
N GLU A 36 4.37 -44.21 20.23
CA GLU A 36 3.46 -43.14 20.66
C GLU A 36 4.19 -41.88 21.10
N ALA A 37 5.29 -42.01 21.85
CA ALA A 37 6.14 -40.89 22.23
C ALA A 37 6.74 -40.17 21.01
N LYS A 38 7.16 -40.92 19.98
CA LYS A 38 7.65 -40.34 18.71
C LYS A 38 6.55 -39.60 17.97
N LEU A 39 5.33 -40.16 17.90
CA LEU A 39 4.19 -39.49 17.25
C LEU A 39 3.85 -38.18 17.96
N LYS A 40 3.78 -38.19 19.29
CA LYS A 40 3.55 -36.97 20.10
C LYS A 40 4.65 -35.92 19.91
N ALA A 41 5.91 -36.35 19.79
CA ALA A 41 7.01 -35.43 19.51
C ALA A 41 6.90 -34.79 18.11
N ILE A 42 6.54 -35.57 17.09
CA ILE A 42 6.32 -35.08 15.73
C ILE A 42 5.15 -34.09 15.69
N GLU A 43 4.04 -34.42 16.35
CA GLU A 43 2.87 -33.55 16.43
C GLU A 43 3.23 -32.21 17.09
N LYS A 44 3.95 -32.25 18.21
CA LYS A 44 4.41 -31.04 18.89
C LYS A 44 5.33 -30.19 18.02
N GLU A 45 6.27 -30.81 17.32
CA GLU A 45 7.17 -30.11 16.40
C GLU A 45 6.42 -29.46 15.23
N TYR A 46 5.46 -30.19 14.66
CA TYR A 46 4.61 -29.66 13.59
C TYR A 46 3.83 -28.44 14.07
N THR A 47 3.14 -28.53 15.21
CA THR A 47 2.39 -27.41 15.79
C THR A 47 3.29 -26.20 16.02
N GLN A 48 4.49 -26.41 16.58
CA GLN A 48 5.45 -25.33 16.81
C GLN A 48 5.91 -24.66 15.50
N ARG A 49 6.14 -25.44 14.43
CA ARG A 49 6.49 -24.91 13.11
C ARG A 49 5.35 -24.09 12.51
N VAL A 50 4.11 -24.57 12.64
CA VAL A 50 2.92 -23.87 12.16
C VAL A 50 2.72 -22.56 12.90
N GLU A 51 2.80 -22.56 14.24
CA GLU A 51 2.70 -21.35 15.05
C GLU A 51 3.77 -20.33 14.68
N LYS A 52 5.03 -20.77 14.54
CA LYS A 52 6.14 -19.89 14.16
C LYS A 52 5.93 -19.29 12.76
N ALA A 53 5.46 -20.10 11.80
CA ALA A 53 5.14 -19.62 10.47
C ALA A 53 4.00 -18.60 10.51
N HIS A 54 2.93 -18.89 11.26
CA HIS A 54 1.80 -17.99 11.43
C HIS A 54 2.23 -16.63 12.00
N THR A 55 3.02 -16.62 13.09
CA THR A 55 3.54 -15.37 13.67
C THR A 55 4.40 -14.60 12.66
N SER A 56 5.30 -15.29 11.95
CA SER A 56 6.15 -14.65 10.93
C SER A 56 5.34 -14.06 9.79
N PHE A 57 4.28 -14.74 9.33
CA PHE A 57 3.39 -14.21 8.31
C PHE A 57 2.59 -13.00 8.82
N GLN A 58 2.13 -13.04 10.06
CA GLN A 58 1.41 -11.94 10.66
C GLN A 58 2.30 -10.69 10.75
N GLU A 59 3.53 -10.82 11.25
CA GLU A 59 4.51 -9.74 11.30
C GLU A 59 4.80 -9.16 9.91
N PHE A 60 4.95 -10.03 8.91
CA PHE A 60 5.16 -9.61 7.52
C PHE A 60 3.96 -8.82 6.99
N LEU A 61 2.73 -9.30 7.22
CA LEU A 61 1.52 -8.63 6.76
C LEU A 61 1.33 -7.28 7.44
N ASP A 62 1.61 -7.18 8.74
CA ASP A 62 1.50 -5.94 9.49
C ASP A 62 2.54 -4.91 9.01
N ALA A 63 3.79 -5.33 8.80
CA ALA A 63 4.83 -4.49 8.22
C ALA A 63 4.50 -4.04 6.78
N HIS A 64 3.97 -4.95 5.96
CA HIS A 64 3.54 -4.64 4.61
C HIS A 64 2.38 -3.62 4.61
N LYS A 65 1.38 -3.81 5.47
CA LYS A 65 0.25 -2.91 5.62
C LYS A 65 0.70 -1.51 6.03
N ALA A 66 1.58 -1.41 7.02
CA ALA A 66 2.15 -0.13 7.46
C ALA A 66 2.83 0.61 6.30
N ARG A 67 3.72 -0.08 5.57
CA ARG A 67 4.40 0.50 4.39
C ARG A 67 3.46 0.97 3.31
N VAL A 68 2.41 0.18 3.02
CA VAL A 68 1.41 0.57 2.01
C VAL A 68 0.64 1.79 2.45
N SER A 69 0.23 1.85 3.72
CA SER A 69 -0.47 3.02 4.27
C SER A 69 0.40 4.28 4.25
N GLU A 70 1.66 4.19 4.67
CA GLU A 70 2.61 5.32 4.60
C GLU A 70 2.83 5.79 3.15
N ALA A 71 3.00 4.86 2.22
CA ALA A 71 3.17 5.20 0.81
C ALA A 71 1.92 5.87 0.23
N GLN A 72 0.72 5.42 0.61
CA GLN A 72 -0.54 6.04 0.21
C GLN A 72 -0.71 7.44 0.78
N GLU A 73 -0.40 7.64 2.06
CA GLU A 73 -0.46 8.95 2.71
C GLU A 73 0.50 9.94 2.05
N ALA A 74 1.74 9.53 1.81
CA ALA A 74 2.74 10.37 1.13
C ALA A 74 2.30 10.76 -0.29
N GLN A 75 1.62 9.86 -1.02
CA GLN A 75 1.06 10.18 -2.34
C GLN A 75 -0.11 11.16 -2.26
N MET A 76 -0.99 10.97 -1.27
CA MET A 76 -2.11 11.89 -1.03
C MET A 76 -1.65 13.29 -0.65
N ASP A 77 -0.61 13.41 0.17
CA ASP A 77 -0.01 14.70 0.53
C ASP A 77 0.60 15.41 -0.69
N ARG A 78 1.33 14.67 -1.54
CA ARG A 78 1.85 15.20 -2.79
C ARG A 78 0.73 15.69 -3.71
N LEU A 79 -0.33 14.90 -3.85
CA LEU A 79 -1.48 15.26 -4.66
C LEU A 79 -2.16 16.52 -4.13
N LYS A 80 -2.35 16.61 -2.81
CA LYS A 80 -2.93 17.77 -2.15
C LYS A 80 -2.08 19.03 -2.37
N HIS A 81 -0.76 18.91 -2.24
CA HIS A 81 0.16 20.01 -2.50
C HIS A 81 0.10 20.48 -3.97
N ALA A 82 0.08 19.55 -4.92
CA ALA A 82 -0.05 19.84 -6.34
C ALA A 82 -1.40 20.51 -6.65
N LEU A 83 -2.50 20.04 -6.03
CA LEU A 83 -3.83 20.62 -6.19
C LEU A 83 -3.88 22.06 -5.67
N HIS A 84 -3.33 22.34 -4.49
CA HIS A 84 -3.25 23.70 -3.95
C HIS A 84 -2.42 24.63 -4.84
N THR A 85 -1.30 24.14 -5.36
CA THR A 85 -0.48 24.90 -6.31
C THR A 85 -1.27 25.25 -7.57
N ARG A 86 -1.98 24.27 -8.14
CA ARG A 86 -2.86 24.48 -9.31
C ARG A 86 -3.94 25.52 -9.01
N GLN A 87 -4.64 25.40 -7.88
CA GLN A 87 -5.67 26.35 -7.47
C GLN A 87 -5.14 27.78 -7.33
N ASN A 88 -3.95 27.95 -6.75
CA ASN A 88 -3.30 29.26 -6.65
C ASN A 88 -2.97 29.86 -8.01
N VAL A 89 -2.48 29.03 -8.94
CA VAL A 89 -2.23 29.45 -10.33
C VAL A 89 -3.54 29.83 -11.03
N GLU A 90 -4.60 29.04 -10.90
CA GLU A 90 -5.92 29.34 -11.45
C GLU A 90 -6.44 30.69 -10.92
N ILE A 91 -6.34 30.95 -9.62
CA ILE A 91 -6.73 32.23 -9.00
C ILE A 91 -5.92 33.40 -9.60
N ASN A 92 -4.61 33.22 -9.80
CA ASN A 92 -3.75 34.25 -10.37
C ASN A 92 -4.11 34.53 -11.83
N ILE A 93 -4.37 33.50 -12.63
CA ILE A 93 -4.83 33.63 -14.01
C ILE A 93 -6.15 34.42 -14.04
N TRP A 94 -7.11 34.09 -13.17
CA TRP A 94 -8.38 34.81 -13.07
C TRP A 94 -8.20 36.29 -12.74
N LYS A 95 -7.29 36.62 -11.81
CA LYS A 95 -6.96 38.02 -11.47
C LYS A 95 -6.37 38.76 -12.68
N GLN A 96 -5.46 38.13 -13.40
CA GLN A 96 -4.83 38.69 -14.61
C GLN A 96 -5.86 38.92 -15.72
N LEU A 97 -6.72 37.94 -15.99
CA LEU A 97 -7.80 38.08 -16.99
C LEU A 97 -8.74 39.23 -16.65
N LYS A 98 -9.13 39.37 -15.38
CA LYS A 98 -9.97 40.48 -14.91
C LYS A 98 -9.27 41.84 -15.08
N ALA A 99 -7.96 41.90 -14.82
CA ALA A 99 -7.18 43.12 -15.02
C ALA A 99 -7.07 43.50 -16.50
N LEU A 100 -6.83 42.50 -17.37
CA LEU A 100 -6.80 42.68 -18.82
C LEU A 100 -8.16 43.15 -19.35
N GLU A 101 -9.26 42.60 -18.84
CA GLU A 101 -10.58 43.06 -19.24
C GLU A 101 -10.83 44.51 -18.84
N LYS A 102 -10.40 44.93 -17.64
CA LYS A 102 -10.47 46.34 -17.21
C LYS A 102 -9.62 47.24 -18.10
N SER A 103 -8.38 46.86 -18.40
CA SER A 103 -7.50 47.67 -19.25
C SER A 103 -8.04 47.78 -20.67
N ARG A 104 -8.59 46.69 -21.24
CA ARG A 104 -9.26 46.68 -22.54
C ARG A 104 -10.44 47.66 -22.58
N ARG A 105 -11.29 47.67 -21.55
CA ARG A 105 -12.42 48.61 -21.46
C ARG A 105 -11.95 50.06 -21.36
N ALA A 106 -10.91 50.33 -20.57
CA ALA A 106 -10.34 51.67 -20.44
C ALA A 106 -9.73 52.15 -21.77
N LEU A 107 -8.98 51.29 -22.46
CA LEU A 107 -8.40 51.60 -23.76
C LEU A 107 -9.49 51.89 -24.81
N ALA A 108 -10.57 51.11 -24.83
CA ALA A 108 -11.69 51.34 -25.72
C ALA A 108 -12.36 52.71 -25.48
N LYS A 109 -12.54 53.12 -24.22
CA LYS A 109 -13.06 54.45 -23.88
C LYS A 109 -12.14 55.56 -24.37
N LEU A 110 -10.84 55.43 -24.09
CA LEU A 110 -9.84 56.40 -24.53
C LEU A 110 -9.79 56.53 -26.06
N LEU A 111 -9.92 55.41 -26.79
CA LEU A 111 -10.04 55.42 -28.25
C LEU A 111 -11.26 56.20 -28.74
N ILE A 112 -12.41 56.01 -28.09
CA ILE A 112 -13.64 56.74 -28.43
C ILE A 112 -13.44 58.24 -28.15
N GLU A 113 -12.90 58.60 -27.00
CA GLU A 113 -12.61 60.00 -26.61
C GLU A 113 -11.65 60.68 -27.61
N VAL A 114 -10.56 60.00 -27.99
CA VAL A 114 -9.61 60.50 -28.99
C VAL A 114 -10.29 60.69 -30.35
N CYS A 115 -11.08 59.72 -30.81
CA CYS A 115 -11.81 59.83 -32.08
C CYS A 115 -12.82 60.97 -32.05
N HIS A 116 -13.55 61.13 -30.95
CA HIS A 116 -14.53 62.20 -30.78
C HIS A 116 -13.86 63.57 -30.78
N ALA A 117 -12.83 63.77 -29.96
CA ALA A 117 -12.07 65.02 -29.91
C ALA A 117 -11.48 65.36 -31.29
N ARG A 118 -10.94 64.37 -32.02
CA ARG A 118 -10.45 64.59 -33.39
C ARG A 118 -11.55 65.05 -34.34
N LEU A 119 -12.72 64.40 -34.32
CA LEU A 119 -13.87 64.78 -35.15
C LEU A 119 -14.32 66.21 -34.86
N GLU A 120 -14.46 66.57 -33.58
CA GLU A 120 -14.79 67.94 -33.15
C GLU A 120 -13.75 68.94 -33.64
N THR A 121 -12.46 68.66 -33.44
CA THR A 121 -11.35 69.53 -33.90
C THR A 121 -11.42 69.73 -35.42
N THR A 122 -11.65 68.68 -36.21
CA THR A 122 -11.80 68.82 -37.66
C THR A 122 -13.05 69.59 -38.07
N ALA A 123 -14.15 69.44 -37.33
CA ALA A 123 -15.37 70.20 -37.59
C ALA A 123 -15.19 71.69 -37.28
N GLU A 124 -14.50 72.04 -36.19
CA GLU A 124 -14.13 73.41 -35.84
C GLU A 124 -13.25 74.05 -36.92
N ILE A 125 -12.22 73.34 -37.39
CA ILE A 125 -11.35 73.83 -38.47
C ILE A 125 -12.15 74.04 -39.76
N GLY A 126 -13.05 73.10 -40.11
CA GLY A 126 -13.87 73.20 -41.32
C GLY A 126 -14.86 74.38 -41.30
N THR A 127 -15.33 74.76 -40.11
CA THR A 127 -16.30 75.87 -39.95
C THR A 127 -15.63 77.24 -39.76
N THR A 128 -14.45 77.30 -39.14
CA THR A 128 -13.79 78.57 -38.79
C THR A 128 -12.54 78.87 -39.62
N GLY A 129 -12.00 77.90 -40.35
CA GLY A 129 -10.77 78.04 -41.15
C GLY A 129 -9.49 78.25 -40.34
N ARG A 130 -9.55 78.22 -39.00
CA ARG A 130 -8.40 78.34 -38.10
C ARG A 130 -8.09 77.03 -37.39
N VAL A 131 -6.81 76.73 -37.21
CA VAL A 131 -6.34 75.64 -36.35
C VAL A 131 -6.52 76.05 -34.88
N PRO A 132 -7.11 75.22 -34.01
CA PRO A 132 -7.33 75.58 -32.61
C PRO A 132 -5.99 75.77 -31.86
N GLU A 133 -5.84 76.90 -31.16
CA GLU A 133 -4.59 77.32 -30.50
C GLU A 133 -4.25 76.55 -29.21
N LYS A 134 -5.15 75.71 -28.70
CA LYS A 134 -4.88 74.82 -27.58
C LYS A 134 -5.15 73.39 -28.00
N ALA A 135 -4.10 72.57 -28.01
CA ALA A 135 -4.24 71.14 -28.12
C ALA A 135 -5.20 70.65 -27.03
N SER A 136 -6.21 69.87 -27.44
CA SER A 136 -7.11 69.19 -26.51
C SER A 136 -6.24 68.40 -25.51
N LYS A 137 -6.31 68.79 -24.24
CA LYS A 137 -5.56 68.12 -23.16
C LYS A 137 -6.31 66.84 -22.82
N LEU A 138 -5.98 65.78 -23.55
CA LEU A 138 -6.24 64.39 -23.15
C LEU A 138 -5.39 64.05 -21.92
#